data_AF-A0A1G6MRT7-F1
#
_entry.id   AF-A0A1G6MRT7-F1
#
_cell.length_a   1.000
_cell.length_b   1.000
_cell.length_c   1.000
_cell.angle_alpha   90.00
_cell.angle_beta   90.00
_cell.angle_gamma   90.00
#
_symmetry.space_group_name_H-M   'P 1'
#
loop_
_entity.id
_entity.type
_entity.pdbx_description
1 polymer ?
#
loop_
_entity_poly.entity_id
_entity_poly.type
_entity_poly.pdbx_seq_one_letter_code
_entity_poly.pdbx_strand_id
1 'polypeptide(L)' 'MLLDPSVSRQEYIEDCEVCCNPIELSVEFEEGDLVYFEANSIEQ' A
#
# COMPACT_ATOMS: atom_id res chain seq x y z
N MET A 1 -3.66 -8.69 -0.89
CA MET A 1 -3.45 -7.49 -1.73
C MET A 1 -2.57 -7.82 -2.92
N LEU A 2 -2.73 -7.12 -4.04
CA LEU A 2 -1.85 -7.17 -5.21
C LEU A 2 -1.26 -5.78 -5.44
N LEU A 3 0.05 -5.69 -5.71
CA LEU A 3 0.74 -4.46 -6.06
C LEU A 3 1.08 -4.48 -7.55
N ASP A 4 0.91 -3.36 -8.25
CA ASP A 4 1.31 -3.25 -9.66
C ASP A 4 2.71 -2.61 -9.76
N PRO A 5 3.77 -3.37 -10.10
CA PRO A 5 5.11 -2.80 -10.27
C PRO A 5 5.22 -1.89 -11.51
N SER A 6 4.19 -1.82 -12.36
CA SER A 6 4.14 -0.92 -13.51
C SER A 6 3.93 0.54 -13.11
N VAL A 7 3.46 0.79 -11.88
CA VAL A 7 3.23 2.13 -11.35
C VAL A 7 4.31 2.44 -10.30
N SER A 8 5.13 3.45 -10.60
CA SER A 8 6.28 3.81 -9.77
C SER A 8 5.91 4.16 -8.34
N ARG A 9 4.83 4.92 -8.12
CA ARG A 9 4.34 5.28 -6.78
C ARG A 9 2.83 5.09 -6.72
N GLN A 10 2.37 4.36 -5.71
CA GLN A 10 0.95 4.09 -5.48
C GLN A 10 0.58 4.42 -4.04
N GLU A 11 -0.53 5.13 -3.88
CA GLU A 11 -1.13 5.49 -2.59
C GLU A 11 -2.61 5.12 -2.66
N TYR A 12 -3.05 4.20 -1.80
CA TYR A 12 -4.44 3.73 -1.79
C TYR A 12 -4.84 3.18 -0.43
N ILE A 13 -6.14 3.08 -0.20
CA ILE A 13 -6.72 2.59 1.06
C ILE A 13 -7.25 1.19 0.84
N GLU A 14 -6.88 0.27 1.73
CA GLU A 14 -7.41 -1.09 1.82
C GLU A 14 -7.92 -1.35 3.24
N ASP A 15 -8.92 -2.23 3.37
CA ASP A 15 -9.40 -2.66 4.68
C ASP A 15 -8.49 -3.76 5.24
N CYS A 16 -8.23 -3.71 6.55
CA CYS A 16 -7.51 -4.78 7.23
C CYS A 16 -8.34 -6.07 7.24
N GLU A 17 -7.84 -7.14 6.65
CA GLU A 17 -8.53 -8.45 6.63
C GLU A 17 -8.70 -9.13 8.01
N VAL A 18 -8.11 -8.56 9.08
CA VAL A 18 -8.22 -9.07 10.46
C VAL A 18 -9.22 -8.26 11.28
N CYS A 19 -9.18 -6.93 11.19
CA CYS A 19 -9.99 -6.03 12.02
C CYS A 19 -10.92 -5.09 11.25
N CYS A 20 -10.95 -5.15 9.92
CA CYS A 20 -11.75 -4.31 9.02
C CYS A 20 -11.55 -2.80 9.19
N ASN A 21 -10.43 -2.38 9.80
CA ASN A 21 -10.07 -0.96 9.89
C ASN A 21 -9.37 -0.53 8.60
N PRO A 22 -9.59 0.72 8.14
CA PRO A 22 -8.92 1.23 6.96
C PRO A 22 -7.42 1.43 7.22
N ILE A 23 -6.62 1.01 6.23
CA ILE A 23 -5.16 1.17 6.20
C ILE A 23 -4.82 1.91 4.90
N GLU A 24 -4.12 3.03 5.02
CA GLU A 24 -3.48 3.69 3.89
C GLU A 24 -2.14 3.01 3.59
N LEU A 25 -1.93 2.68 2.32
CA LEU A 25 -0.75 2.00 1.83
C LEU A 25 -0.03 2.90 0.83
N SER A 26 1.26 3.11 1.09
CA SER A 26 2.15 3.89 0.24
C SER A 26 3.30 3.00 -0.22
N VAL A 27 3.39 2.76 -1.52
CA VAL A 27 4.41 1.86 -2.10
C VAL A 27 5.13 2.53 -3.26
N GLU A 28 6.42 2.22 -3.38
CA GLU A 28 7.26 2.70 -4.48
C GLU A 28 8.05 1.55 -5.12
N PHE A 29 8.03 1.53 -6.45
CA PHE A 29 8.75 0.58 -7.28
C PHE A 29 9.80 1.30 -8.12
N GLU A 30 11.02 0.77 -8.13
CA GLU A 30 12.10 1.18 -9.04
C GLU A 30 12.56 -0.04 -9.83
N GLU A 31 12.61 0.07 -11.16
CA GLU A 31 12.98 -1.03 -12.07
C GLU A 31 12.19 -2.34 -11.85
N GLY A 32 11.00 -2.25 -11.27
CA GLY A 32 10.13 -3.39 -10.95
C GLY A 32 10.37 -4.00 -9.57
N ASP A 33 11.36 -3.50 -8.82
CA ASP A 33 11.63 -3.89 -7.44
C ASP A 33 10.93 -2.93 -6.46
N LEU A 34 10.33 -3.49 -5.40
CA LEU A 34 9.71 -2.72 -4.33
C LEU A 34 10.82 -2.10 -3.45
N VAL A 35 10.97 -0.78 -3.52
CA VAL A 35 12.00 -0.05 -2.77
C VAL A 35 11.44 0.67 -1.54
N TYR A 36 10.13 0.93 -1.50
CA TYR A 36 9.46 1.55 -0.37
C TYR A 36 8.10 0.89 -0.13
N PHE A 37 7.80 0.67 1.15
CA PHE A 37 6.50 0.20 1.60
C PHE A 37 6.20 0.82 2.96
N GLU A 38 5.03 1.44 3.07
CA GLU A 38 4.50 1.96 4.32
C GLU A 38 3.01 1.63 4.42
N ALA A 39 2.59 1.29 5.62
CA ALA A 39 1.20 0.98 5.94
C ALA A 39 0.80 1.74 7.20
N ASN A 40 -0.08 2.72 7.04
CA ASN A 40 -0.57 3.56 8.13
C ASN A 40 -2.03 3.22 8.40
N SER A 41 -2.34 2.78 9.62
CA SER A 41 -3.75 2.72 10.03
C SER A 41 -4.27 4.13 10.19
N ILE A 42 -5.36 4.45 9.48
CA ILE A 42 -5.92 5.80 9.43
C ILE A 42 -7.21 5.90 10.25
N GLU A 43 -7.25 5.21 11.41
CA GLU A 43 -8.38 5.15 12.36
C GLU A 43 -9.34 6.35 12.20
N GLN A 44 -10.49 6.12 11.56
CA GLN A 44 -11.49 7.16 11.32
C GLN A 44 -12.34 7.45 12.56
#